data_AF-A0A543NFP8-F1
#
_entry.id   AF-A0A543NFP8-F1
#
_cell.length_a   1.000
_cell.length_b   1.000
_cell.length_c   1.000
_cell.angle_alpha   90.00
_cell.angle_beta   90.00
_cell.angle_gamma   90.00
#
_symmetry.space_group_name_H-M   'P 1'
#
loop_
_entity.id
_entity.type
_entity.pdbx_description
1 polymer ?
#
loop_
_entity_poly.entity_id
_entity_poly.type
_entity_poly.pdbx_seq_one_letter_code
_entity_poly.pdbx_strand_id
1 'polypeptide(L)'
;MTSPQPGRPITQRWSAMSPAAKAWIIGIGIFLTLGAIGGLMEAAGILPEGPPPEHAAPDGEDSSEDDGISEDEQAFLDALYEDAKEQGSGIHGFGDEDNLELGYAVCSDLEDGMAPTEVVQSLQPDDGEDEETPISKVASPLVGHAQTYLCEEPSTEDTGKGDWPDDGHVTEAEFEEHDLTWPLTETEGELQCEIIDGPDVESVTITVDDTEYAVNGVADSRAEDIEPIWAVNQELLDEIEEAGEEAPDDFTPRVGIGDLIDTGLELCDEG
;
A
#
# COMPACT_ATOMS: atom_id res chain seq x y z
N MET A 1 55.79 3.13 -11.88
CA MET A 1 55.42 2.82 -10.48
C MET A 1 54.54 3.96 -10.00
N THR A 2 53.24 3.85 -10.21
CA THR A 2 52.24 4.83 -9.80
C THR A 2 51.71 4.41 -8.43
N SER A 3 51.91 5.25 -7.42
CA SER A 3 51.41 5.00 -6.07
C SER A 3 49.88 5.06 -6.05
N PRO A 4 49.19 4.13 -5.35
CA PRO A 4 47.76 4.22 -5.15
C PRO A 4 47.43 5.44 -4.29
N GLN A 5 46.42 6.22 -4.71
CA GLN A 5 45.89 7.31 -3.88
C GLN A 5 45.12 6.74 -2.68
N PRO A 6 45.23 7.38 -1.50
CA PRO A 6 44.46 7.00 -0.33
C PRO A 6 42.96 7.23 -0.60
N GLY A 7 42.14 6.21 -0.30
CA GLY A 7 40.69 6.29 -0.40
C GLY A 7 40.13 7.41 0.49
N ARG A 8 39.15 8.15 -0.04
CA ARG A 8 38.44 9.19 0.72
C ARG A 8 37.51 8.54 1.77
N PRO A 9 37.30 9.17 2.94
CA PRO A 9 36.42 8.66 3.99
C PRO A 9 34.95 8.66 3.53
N ILE A 10 34.24 7.57 3.85
CA ILE A 10 32.84 7.29 3.46
C ILE A 10 31.87 8.41 3.89
N THR A 11 32.18 9.12 4.96
CA THR A 11 31.35 10.20 5.52
C THR A 11 31.20 11.41 4.59
N GLN A 12 32.14 11.65 3.67
CA GLN A 12 32.01 12.75 2.70
C GLN A 12 31.08 12.41 1.52
N ARG A 13 30.74 11.14 1.31
CA ARG A 13 29.88 10.69 0.21
C ARG A 13 28.40 10.82 0.55
N TRP A 14 28.07 10.74 1.84
CA TRP A 14 26.70 10.81 2.36
C TRP A 14 26.07 12.21 2.28
N SER A 15 26.87 13.26 2.46
CA SER A 15 26.36 14.65 2.46
C SER A 15 25.98 15.15 1.06
N ALA A 16 26.46 14.49 0.00
CA ALA A 16 26.26 14.90 -1.39
C ALA A 16 25.13 14.13 -2.12
N MET A 17 24.50 13.16 -1.45
CA MET A 17 23.36 12.42 -2.02
C MET A 17 22.07 13.25 -1.91
N SER A 18 21.23 13.14 -2.94
CA SER A 18 19.86 13.67 -2.93
C SER A 18 19.04 12.98 -1.82
N PRO A 19 17.96 13.61 -1.34
CA PRO A 19 17.05 12.99 -0.37
C PRO A 19 16.52 11.63 -0.83
N ALA A 20 16.19 11.47 -2.11
CA ALA A 20 15.72 10.21 -2.71
C ALA A 20 16.77 9.08 -2.60
N ALA A 21 18.04 9.36 -2.92
CA ALA A 21 19.12 8.36 -2.80
C ALA A 21 19.43 7.97 -1.34
N LYS A 22 19.12 8.83 -0.37
CA LYS A 22 19.27 8.51 1.07
C LYS A 22 18.14 7.62 1.56
N ALA A 23 16.90 7.86 1.13
CA ALA A 23 15.74 7.05 1.47
C ALA A 23 15.91 5.59 0.97
N TRP A 24 16.44 5.43 -0.26
CA TRP A 24 16.61 4.11 -0.87
C TRP A 24 17.69 3.24 -0.19
N ILE A 25 18.82 3.83 0.22
CA ILE A 25 19.91 3.12 0.92
C ILE A 25 19.48 2.66 2.33
N ILE A 26 18.59 3.42 3.00
CA ILE A 26 18.06 3.05 4.32
C ILE A 26 17.06 1.88 4.18
N GLY A 27 16.23 1.85 3.14
CA GLY A 27 15.29 0.76 2.87
C GLY A 27 15.95 -0.62 2.69
N ILE A 28 17.11 -0.67 2.01
CA ILE A 28 17.85 -1.94 1.80
C ILE A 28 18.53 -2.45 3.08
N GLY A 29 18.87 -1.57 4.02
CA GLY A 29 19.47 -1.94 5.29
C GLY A 29 18.55 -2.75 6.20
N ILE A 30 17.23 -2.47 6.15
CA ILE A 30 16.22 -3.09 7.02
C ILE A 30 15.83 -4.49 6.53
N PHE A 31 15.84 -4.73 5.22
CA PHE A 31 15.47 -6.03 4.64
C PHE A 31 16.49 -7.16 4.92
N LEU A 32 17.74 -6.84 5.27
CA LEU A 32 18.78 -7.86 5.55
C LEU A 32 18.93 -8.23 7.02
N THR A 33 18.27 -7.56 7.96
CA THR A 33 18.35 -7.88 9.41
C THR A 33 17.18 -8.70 9.94
N LEU A 34 16.03 -8.76 9.23
CA LEU A 34 14.86 -9.51 9.69
C LEU A 34 14.89 -11.02 9.36
N GLY A 35 15.86 -11.50 8.58
CA GLY A 35 15.97 -12.91 8.18
C GLY A 35 16.59 -13.89 9.20
N ALA A 36 16.88 -13.49 10.44
CA ALA A 36 17.73 -14.29 11.35
C ALA A 36 17.21 -14.58 12.77
N ILE A 37 15.94 -14.28 13.12
CA ILE A 37 15.41 -14.48 14.50
C ILE A 37 14.40 -15.65 14.60
N GLY A 38 14.07 -16.35 13.51
CA GLY A 38 13.08 -17.44 13.50
C GLY A 38 13.60 -18.84 13.87
N GLY A 39 14.41 -19.03 14.90
CA GLY A 39 14.90 -20.39 15.20
C GLY A 39 15.67 -20.62 16.49
N LEU A 40 15.05 -20.45 17.67
CA LEU A 40 15.52 -21.10 18.90
C LEU A 40 14.52 -21.06 20.07
N MET A 41 13.40 -21.77 19.98
CA MET A 41 12.61 -22.12 21.19
C MET A 41 12.00 -23.54 21.10
N GLU A 42 12.85 -24.56 21.18
CA GLU A 42 12.44 -25.90 21.61
C GLU A 42 13.53 -26.47 22.53
N ALA A 43 13.41 -26.25 23.85
CA ALA A 43 13.92 -27.13 24.92
C ALA A 43 13.79 -26.48 26.32
N ALA A 44 12.57 -26.31 26.82
CA ALA A 44 12.35 -26.16 28.26
C ALA A 44 11.04 -26.85 28.65
N GLY A 45 11.15 -28.10 29.11
CA GLY A 45 10.03 -28.86 29.68
C GLY A 45 9.59 -28.29 31.02
N ILE A 46 8.77 -27.24 30.98
CA ILE A 46 8.03 -26.72 32.13
C ILE A 46 6.56 -27.07 31.90
N LEU A 47 6.03 -27.98 32.70
CA LEU A 47 4.61 -28.30 32.76
C LEU A 47 3.89 -27.16 33.49
N PRO A 48 2.92 -26.44 32.87
CA PRO A 48 2.09 -25.50 33.61
C PRO A 48 1.16 -26.25 34.55
N GLU A 49 1.19 -25.85 35.82
CA GLU A 49 0.25 -26.28 36.86
C GLU A 49 -1.18 -25.86 36.47
N GLY A 50 -2.14 -26.77 36.68
CA GLY A 50 -3.51 -26.61 36.22
C GLY A 50 -4.25 -25.41 36.82
N PRO A 51 -5.25 -24.87 36.12
CA PRO A 51 -6.01 -23.72 36.60
C PRO A 51 -6.89 -24.08 37.81
N PRO A 52 -7.01 -23.19 38.81
CA PRO A 52 -7.98 -23.31 39.90
C PRO A 52 -9.42 -23.05 39.39
N PRO A 53 -10.45 -23.46 40.16
CA PRO A 53 -11.80 -23.68 39.65
C PRO A 53 -12.61 -22.40 39.45
N GLU A 54 -13.52 -22.48 38.48
CA GLU A 54 -14.85 -21.85 38.40
C GLU A 54 -15.03 -20.54 39.19
N HIS A 55 -14.79 -19.42 38.53
CA HIS A 55 -15.50 -18.19 38.82
C HIS A 55 -16.71 -18.08 37.91
N ALA A 56 -17.88 -18.01 38.54
CA ALA A 56 -19.19 -17.85 37.94
C ALA A 56 -19.20 -16.72 36.90
N ALA A 57 -19.84 -17.01 35.76
CA ALA A 57 -20.22 -15.99 34.79
C ALA A 57 -21.10 -14.94 35.49
N PRO A 58 -20.76 -13.64 35.43
CA PRO A 58 -21.76 -12.62 35.53
C PRO A 58 -22.58 -12.66 34.24
N ASP A 59 -23.84 -13.06 34.35
CA ASP A 59 -24.88 -12.67 33.40
C ASP A 59 -24.98 -11.13 33.44
N GLY A 60 -24.14 -10.48 32.67
CA GLY A 60 -24.24 -9.07 32.32
C GLY A 60 -24.72 -9.02 30.88
N GLU A 61 -26.04 -8.90 30.71
CA GLU A 61 -26.62 -8.26 29.54
C GLU A 61 -26.09 -6.81 29.53
N ASP A 62 -24.87 -6.61 29.05
CA ASP A 62 -24.39 -5.29 28.70
C ASP A 62 -25.14 -4.94 27.41
N SER A 63 -26.13 -4.08 27.58
CA SER A 63 -26.59 -3.25 26.49
C SER A 63 -25.36 -2.51 26.01
N SER A 64 -24.76 -2.97 24.92
CA SER A 64 -23.90 -2.15 24.07
C SER A 64 -24.78 -0.98 23.66
N GLU A 65 -24.77 0.07 24.49
CA GLU A 65 -25.16 1.40 24.06
C GLU A 65 -24.32 1.62 22.81
N ASP A 66 -25.01 1.74 21.68
CA ASP A 66 -24.44 2.00 20.37
C ASP A 66 -23.52 3.21 20.52
N ASP A 67 -22.20 2.96 20.65
CA ASP A 67 -21.20 3.97 20.98
C ASP A 67 -21.02 4.99 19.85
N GLY A 68 -21.78 4.84 18.76
CA GLY A 68 -21.82 5.76 17.63
C GLY A 68 -20.65 5.60 16.67
N ILE A 69 -19.86 4.54 16.83
CA ILE A 69 -18.72 4.19 15.98
C ILE A 69 -19.25 3.59 14.67
N SER A 70 -18.76 4.06 13.53
CA SER A 70 -19.09 3.53 12.20
C SER A 70 -18.51 2.12 11.98
N GLU A 71 -18.99 1.42 10.96
CA GLU A 71 -18.45 0.11 10.60
C GLU A 71 -16.96 0.20 10.21
N ASP A 72 -16.57 1.27 9.51
CA ASP A 72 -15.19 1.48 9.08
C ASP A 72 -14.28 1.89 10.23
N GLU A 73 -14.76 2.72 11.16
CA GLU A 73 -14.04 3.05 12.40
C GLU A 73 -13.81 1.79 13.24
N GLN A 74 -14.80 0.90 13.32
CA GLN A 74 -14.65 -0.39 14.00
C GLN A 74 -13.65 -1.30 13.28
N ALA A 75 -13.70 -1.37 11.95
CA ALA A 75 -12.77 -2.16 11.15
C ALA A 75 -11.32 -1.68 11.29
N PHE A 76 -11.10 -0.37 11.31
CA PHE A 76 -9.81 0.26 11.59
C PHE A 76 -9.28 -0.17 12.97
N LEU A 77 -10.10 -0.04 14.02
CA LEU A 77 -9.70 -0.37 15.38
C LEU A 77 -9.35 -1.85 15.50
N ASP A 78 -10.18 -2.74 14.96
CA ASP A 78 -9.96 -4.18 15.01
C ASP A 78 -8.64 -4.57 14.33
N ALA A 79 -8.36 -4.04 13.15
CA ALA A 79 -7.13 -4.29 12.40
C ALA A 79 -5.88 -3.74 13.11
N LEU A 80 -5.93 -2.49 13.58
CA LEU A 80 -4.84 -1.85 14.32
C LEU A 80 -4.50 -2.62 15.60
N TYR A 81 -5.51 -3.13 16.30
CA TYR A 81 -5.37 -3.89 17.52
C TYR A 81 -4.80 -5.29 17.33
N GLU A 82 -5.13 -5.94 16.22
CA GLU A 82 -4.49 -7.20 15.82
C GLU A 82 -2.98 -7.00 15.62
N ASP A 83 -2.57 -6.00 14.85
CA ASP A 83 -1.15 -5.69 14.61
C ASP A 83 -0.43 -5.25 15.88
N ALA A 84 -1.09 -4.42 16.71
CA ALA A 84 -0.51 -4.00 17.97
C ALA A 84 -0.22 -5.18 18.90
N LYS A 85 -1.11 -6.17 18.95
CA LYS A 85 -0.92 -7.38 19.72
C LYS A 85 0.24 -8.21 19.17
N GLU A 86 0.39 -8.34 17.85
CA GLU A 86 1.51 -9.05 17.24
C GLU A 86 2.85 -8.36 17.53
N GLN A 87 2.89 -7.03 17.44
CA GLN A 87 4.09 -6.22 17.68
C GLN A 87 4.39 -5.99 19.18
N GLY A 88 3.54 -6.50 20.08
CA GLY A 88 3.65 -6.25 21.51
C GLY A 88 3.58 -4.76 21.86
N SER A 89 2.81 -3.98 21.09
CA SER A 89 2.52 -2.58 21.33
C SER A 89 1.46 -2.43 22.42
N GLY A 90 1.63 -1.40 23.26
CA GLY A 90 0.66 -1.01 24.27
C GLY A 90 -0.43 -0.08 23.76
N ILE A 91 -0.66 0.03 22.44
CA ILE A 91 -1.54 1.05 21.85
C ILE A 91 -3.01 0.91 22.30
N HIS A 92 -3.47 -0.31 22.63
CA HIS A 92 -4.76 -0.53 23.29
C HIS A 92 -4.94 0.28 24.59
N GLY A 93 -3.85 0.66 25.26
CA GLY A 93 -3.89 1.47 26.48
C GLY A 93 -4.21 2.95 26.26
N PHE A 94 -4.25 3.42 25.01
CA PHE A 94 -4.63 4.78 24.64
C PHE A 94 -6.15 4.94 24.63
N GLY A 95 -6.89 3.91 24.23
CA GLY A 95 -8.35 3.94 24.12
C GLY A 95 -8.80 4.16 22.67
N ASP A 96 -10.03 3.72 22.38
CA ASP A 96 -10.56 3.69 21.01
C ASP A 96 -10.68 5.11 20.42
N GLU A 97 -11.16 6.08 21.20
CA GLU A 97 -11.28 7.49 20.77
C GLU A 97 -9.93 8.12 20.38
N ASP A 98 -8.88 7.93 21.19
CA ASP A 98 -7.54 8.46 20.91
C ASP A 98 -6.91 7.78 19.67
N ASN A 99 -7.17 6.49 19.47
CA ASN A 99 -6.66 5.75 18.31
C ASN A 99 -7.38 6.16 17.02
N LEU A 100 -8.69 6.41 17.07
CA LEU A 100 -9.45 6.99 15.96
C LEU A 100 -8.98 8.41 15.64
N GLU A 101 -8.79 9.28 16.65
CA GLU A 101 -8.24 10.62 16.43
C GLU A 101 -6.87 10.57 15.73
N LEU A 102 -6.01 9.63 16.13
CA LEU A 102 -4.71 9.40 15.50
C LEU A 102 -4.85 8.90 14.05
N GLY A 103 -5.77 7.99 13.78
CA GLY A 103 -6.07 7.51 12.44
C GLY A 103 -6.58 8.63 11.52
N TYR A 104 -7.50 9.47 11.99
CA TYR A 104 -7.98 10.63 11.23
C TYR A 104 -6.90 11.69 11.01
N ALA A 105 -6.00 11.91 11.97
CA ALA A 105 -4.86 12.79 11.78
C ALA A 105 -3.94 12.30 10.66
N VAL A 106 -3.70 10.98 10.59
CA VAL A 106 -2.96 10.37 9.48
C VAL A 106 -3.65 10.61 8.15
N CYS A 107 -4.98 10.47 8.08
CA CYS A 107 -5.72 10.76 6.86
C CYS A 107 -5.54 12.20 6.41
N SER A 108 -5.65 13.17 7.32
CA SER A 108 -5.42 14.58 7.00
C SER A 108 -4.02 14.82 6.42
N ASP A 109 -2.98 14.16 6.95
CA ASP A 109 -1.61 14.30 6.43
C ASP A 109 -1.48 13.67 5.02
N LEU A 110 -2.10 12.52 4.78
CA LEU A 110 -2.12 11.86 3.47
C LEU A 110 -2.87 12.71 2.43
N GLU A 111 -4.02 13.26 2.79
CA GLU A 111 -4.83 14.16 1.94
C GLU A 111 -4.09 15.45 1.59
N ASP A 112 -3.27 15.97 2.50
CA ASP A 112 -2.38 17.12 2.25
C ASP A 112 -1.18 16.77 1.34
N GLY A 113 -1.12 15.53 0.83
CA GLY A 113 -0.15 15.05 -0.13
C GLY A 113 1.16 14.55 0.51
N MET A 114 1.17 14.28 1.82
CA MET A 114 2.33 13.68 2.47
C MET A 114 2.46 12.21 2.07
N ALA A 115 3.67 11.77 1.69
CA ALA A 115 3.88 10.37 1.35
C ALA A 115 3.69 9.48 2.59
N PRO A 116 3.13 8.27 2.50
CA PRO A 116 2.94 7.38 3.66
C PRO A 116 4.21 7.16 4.48
N THR A 117 5.37 7.08 3.83
CA THR A 117 6.67 6.92 4.52
C THR A 117 7.10 8.15 5.33
N GLU A 118 6.65 9.35 4.94
CA GLU A 118 6.90 10.59 5.68
C GLU A 118 5.97 10.69 6.89
N VAL A 119 4.71 10.25 6.76
CA VAL A 119 3.78 10.14 7.89
C VAL A 119 4.29 9.13 8.93
N VAL A 120 4.77 7.95 8.50
CA VAL A 120 5.38 6.97 9.42
C VAL A 120 6.58 7.58 10.16
N GLN A 121 7.39 8.38 9.48
CA GLN A 121 8.54 9.06 10.11
C GLN A 121 8.10 10.16 11.08
N SER A 122 7.01 10.88 10.80
CA SER A 122 6.49 11.92 11.69
C SER A 122 5.92 11.34 12.99
N LEU A 123 5.41 10.09 12.95
CA LEU A 123 4.94 9.34 14.10
C LEU A 123 6.08 8.76 14.97
N GLN A 124 7.32 8.77 14.49
CA GLN A 124 8.49 8.34 15.25
C GLN A 124 9.05 9.53 16.04
N PRO A 125 9.17 9.44 17.37
CA PRO A 125 9.78 10.51 18.17
C PRO A 125 11.23 10.74 17.74
N ASP A 126 11.59 12.01 17.53
CA ASP A 126 12.93 12.46 17.10
C ASP A 126 13.91 12.57 18.30
N ASP A 127 13.50 12.03 19.45
CA ASP A 127 14.02 12.40 20.77
C ASP A 127 15.36 11.76 21.10
N GLY A 128 16.01 11.00 20.21
CA GLY A 128 17.35 10.43 20.43
C GLY A 128 17.52 9.58 21.71
N GLU A 129 16.44 9.25 22.41
CA GLU A 129 16.38 8.27 23.48
C GLU A 129 15.75 7.00 22.90
N ASP A 130 16.45 5.88 23.02
CA ASP A 130 16.17 4.60 22.35
C ASP A 130 14.86 3.89 22.81
N GLU A 131 13.91 4.62 23.39
CA GLU A 131 12.66 4.04 23.88
C GLU A 131 11.57 4.09 22.80
N GLU A 132 11.40 2.96 22.10
CA GLU A 132 10.28 2.75 21.19
C GLU A 132 8.94 3.01 21.89
N THR A 133 8.15 3.93 21.35
CA THR A 133 6.80 4.19 21.86
C THR A 133 5.83 3.13 21.35
N PRO A 134 4.67 2.94 22.01
CA PRO A 134 3.62 2.07 21.49
C PRO A 134 3.20 2.44 20.05
N ILE A 135 3.15 3.74 19.73
CA ILE A 135 2.80 4.24 18.40
C ILE A 135 3.91 3.90 17.39
N SER A 136 5.19 4.13 17.71
CA SER A 136 6.28 3.90 16.76
C SER A 136 6.37 2.43 16.31
N LYS A 137 5.95 1.49 17.16
CA LYS A 137 5.90 0.04 16.84
C LYS A 137 4.83 -0.33 15.82
N VAL A 138 3.76 0.46 15.73
CA VAL A 138 2.63 0.22 14.83
C VAL A 138 2.45 1.35 13.83
N ALA A 139 3.42 2.25 13.68
CA ALA A 139 3.28 3.42 12.81
C ALA A 139 2.99 3.01 11.36
N SER A 140 3.68 2.00 10.82
CA SER A 140 3.41 1.49 9.47
C SER A 140 2.01 0.87 9.31
N PRO A 141 1.59 -0.11 10.14
CA PRO A 141 0.24 -0.66 10.03
C PRO A 141 -0.84 0.38 10.32
N LEU A 142 -0.62 1.29 11.27
CA LEU A 142 -1.55 2.38 11.56
C LEU A 142 -1.79 3.25 10.33
N VAL A 143 -0.74 3.62 9.59
CA VAL A 143 -0.89 4.39 8.36
C VAL A 143 -1.62 3.61 7.28
N GLY A 144 -1.29 2.33 7.09
CA GLY A 144 -1.99 1.48 6.12
C GLY A 144 -3.48 1.29 6.44
N HIS A 145 -3.82 1.04 7.71
CA HIS A 145 -5.21 0.87 8.14
C HIS A 145 -5.98 2.18 8.10
N ALA A 146 -5.37 3.29 8.51
CA ALA A 146 -6.00 4.61 8.39
C ALA A 146 -6.34 4.90 6.93
N GLN A 147 -5.40 4.68 6.01
CA GLN A 147 -5.61 4.83 4.57
C GLN A 147 -6.73 3.93 4.04
N THR A 148 -6.83 2.69 4.53
CA THR A 148 -7.80 1.71 4.03
C THR A 148 -9.21 1.94 4.56
N TYR A 149 -9.34 2.34 5.82
CA TYR A 149 -10.63 2.33 6.53
C TYR A 149 -11.13 3.73 6.91
N LEU A 150 -10.24 4.66 7.25
CA LEU A 150 -10.64 5.96 7.78
C LEU A 150 -10.53 7.09 6.78
N CYS A 151 -9.58 6.98 5.86
CA CYS A 151 -9.44 7.91 4.77
C CYS A 151 -10.50 7.48 3.75
N GLU A 152 -11.76 7.84 4.03
CA GLU A 152 -12.73 7.94 2.95
C GLU A 152 -12.03 8.77 1.88
N GLU A 153 -11.68 8.13 0.76
CA GLU A 153 -11.26 8.88 -0.41
C GLU A 153 -12.33 9.95 -0.57
N PRO A 154 -11.96 11.25 -0.56
CA PRO A 154 -12.93 12.33 -0.54
C PRO A 154 -13.95 11.98 -1.58
N SER A 155 -15.16 11.62 -1.09
CA SER A 155 -16.19 10.92 -1.86
C SER A 155 -16.11 11.48 -3.24
N THR A 156 -15.67 10.65 -4.22
CA THR A 156 -15.39 11.08 -5.59
C THR A 156 -16.33 12.24 -5.87
N GLU A 157 -15.80 13.46 -5.90
CA GLU A 157 -16.57 14.60 -6.37
C GLU A 157 -16.78 14.24 -7.82
N ASP A 158 -17.78 13.37 -8.07
CA ASP A 158 -18.19 12.74 -9.32
C ASP A 158 -17.23 13.21 -10.39
N THR A 159 -16.01 12.64 -10.40
CA THR A 159 -14.94 13.05 -11.31
C THR A 159 -15.41 12.49 -12.62
N GLY A 160 -16.32 13.26 -13.22
CA GLY A 160 -17.62 12.75 -13.67
C GLY A 160 -17.52 11.35 -14.18
N LYS A 161 -18.27 10.41 -13.57
CA LYS A 161 -18.55 9.09 -14.16
C LYS A 161 -18.54 9.31 -15.66
N GLY A 162 -17.46 8.91 -16.31
CA GLY A 162 -17.36 9.15 -17.74
C GLY A 162 -18.60 8.50 -18.29
N ASP A 163 -19.31 9.16 -19.20
CA ASP A 163 -20.30 8.46 -20.01
C ASP A 163 -19.47 7.55 -20.93
N TRP A 164 -18.83 6.55 -20.34
CA TRP A 164 -18.01 5.59 -21.02
C TRP A 164 -18.94 4.84 -21.95
N PRO A 165 -18.50 4.55 -23.17
CA PRO A 165 -19.30 3.77 -24.09
C PRO A 165 -19.77 2.47 -23.43
N ASP A 166 -21.09 2.21 -23.45
CA ASP A 166 -21.69 0.95 -22.96
C ASP A 166 -21.06 -0.31 -23.60
N ASP A 167 -20.33 -0.16 -24.72
CA ASP A 167 -19.67 -1.25 -25.41
C ASP A 167 -18.22 -1.52 -24.94
N GLY A 168 -17.76 -0.80 -23.90
CA GLY A 168 -16.41 -0.96 -23.34
C GLY A 168 -15.29 -0.47 -24.24
N HIS A 169 -15.61 0.15 -25.39
CA HIS A 169 -14.59 0.71 -26.26
C HIS A 169 -13.97 1.95 -25.61
N VAL A 170 -12.65 1.97 -25.51
CA VAL A 170 -11.89 3.08 -24.92
C VAL A 170 -10.70 3.46 -25.79
N THR A 171 -10.40 4.75 -25.81
CA THR A 171 -9.31 5.34 -26.59
C THR A 171 -8.38 6.21 -25.73
N GLU A 172 -7.13 6.34 -26.17
CA GLU A 172 -6.16 7.26 -25.57
C GLU A 172 -6.71 8.70 -25.48
N ALA A 173 -7.45 9.14 -26.50
CA ALA A 173 -8.03 10.48 -26.55
C ALA A 173 -9.14 10.71 -25.52
N GLU A 174 -9.95 9.68 -25.22
CA GLU A 174 -10.97 9.77 -24.17
C GLU A 174 -10.31 9.84 -22.80
N PHE A 175 -9.26 9.05 -22.54
CA PHE A 175 -8.50 9.15 -21.30
C PHE A 175 -7.95 10.58 -21.11
N GLU A 176 -7.34 11.18 -22.14
CA GLU A 176 -6.88 12.57 -22.07
C GLU A 176 -8.03 13.57 -21.83
N GLU A 177 -9.21 13.36 -22.44
CA GLU A 177 -10.40 14.22 -22.22
C GLU A 177 -10.90 14.16 -20.77
N HIS A 178 -10.72 13.02 -20.11
CA HIS A 178 -11.07 12.77 -18.71
C HIS A 178 -9.94 13.06 -17.72
N ASP A 179 -8.84 13.70 -18.16
CA ASP A 179 -7.63 13.94 -17.36
C ASP A 179 -7.00 12.65 -16.78
N LEU A 180 -7.21 11.51 -17.45
CA LEU A 180 -6.65 10.20 -17.14
C LEU A 180 -5.41 9.90 -17.99
N THR A 181 -4.59 8.98 -17.52
CA THR A 181 -3.35 8.54 -18.18
C THR A 181 -3.59 7.24 -18.94
N TRP A 182 -3.42 7.28 -20.26
CA TRP A 182 -3.45 6.07 -21.10
C TRP A 182 -2.14 5.25 -20.96
N PRO A 183 -2.18 3.99 -20.48
CA PRO A 183 -0.96 3.25 -20.16
C PRO A 183 -0.45 2.35 -21.29
N LEU A 184 -1.12 2.27 -22.44
CA LEU A 184 -0.82 1.30 -23.49
C LEU A 184 -0.11 1.93 -24.69
N THR A 185 0.64 1.12 -25.45
CA THR A 185 1.27 1.57 -26.70
C THR A 185 0.29 1.66 -27.87
N GLU A 186 -0.81 0.89 -27.80
CA GLU A 186 -1.89 0.91 -28.78
C GLU A 186 -2.88 2.02 -28.42
N THR A 187 -3.49 2.68 -29.40
CA THR A 187 -4.27 3.91 -29.16
C THR A 187 -5.73 3.68 -28.73
N GLU A 188 -6.21 2.43 -28.83
CA GLU A 188 -7.59 2.04 -28.52
C GLU A 188 -7.67 0.56 -28.13
N GLY A 189 -8.76 0.18 -27.45
CA GLY A 189 -9.09 -1.20 -27.11
C GLY A 189 -10.55 -1.36 -26.70
N GLU A 190 -10.95 -2.59 -26.39
CA GLU A 190 -12.26 -2.92 -25.83
C GLU A 190 -12.06 -3.52 -24.43
N LEU A 191 -12.42 -2.76 -23.40
CA LEU A 191 -12.41 -3.21 -22.00
C LEU A 191 -13.59 -4.13 -21.74
N GLN A 192 -13.33 -5.17 -20.96
CA GLN A 192 -14.35 -6.08 -20.49
C GLN A 192 -14.14 -6.37 -19.00
N CYS A 193 -15.23 -6.34 -18.25
CA CYS A 193 -15.26 -6.72 -16.85
C CYS A 193 -16.13 -7.96 -16.68
N GLU A 194 -15.60 -8.97 -16.00
CA GLU A 194 -16.34 -10.20 -15.68
C GLU A 194 -16.08 -10.58 -14.22
N ILE A 195 -17.15 -10.94 -13.51
CA ILE A 195 -17.10 -11.43 -12.13
C ILE A 195 -16.76 -12.93 -12.16
N ILE A 196 -15.59 -13.31 -11.65
CA ILE A 196 -15.11 -14.69 -11.62
C ILE A 196 -15.18 -15.24 -10.19
N ASP A 197 -15.82 -16.41 -9.99
CA ASP A 197 -15.72 -17.20 -8.75
C ASP A 197 -16.02 -16.47 -7.42
N GLY A 198 -17.31 -16.25 -7.15
CA GLY A 198 -17.78 -15.69 -5.87
C GLY A 198 -18.42 -14.32 -6.07
N PRO A 199 -18.96 -13.71 -5.00
CA PRO A 199 -19.73 -12.49 -5.15
C PRO A 199 -18.93 -11.24 -5.55
N ASP A 200 -17.59 -11.20 -5.42
CA ASP A 200 -16.89 -9.90 -5.42
C ASP A 200 -15.48 -9.93 -6.04
N VAL A 201 -15.23 -10.82 -7.01
CA VAL A 201 -13.90 -10.90 -7.67
C VAL A 201 -14.03 -10.46 -9.12
N GLU A 202 -13.59 -9.25 -9.39
CA GLU A 202 -13.73 -8.57 -10.67
C GLU A 202 -12.46 -8.74 -11.50
N SER A 203 -12.64 -9.24 -12.72
CA SER A 203 -11.55 -9.49 -13.64
C SER A 203 -11.67 -8.56 -14.84
N VAL A 204 -10.66 -7.70 -15.01
CA VAL A 204 -10.60 -6.70 -16.07
C VAL A 204 -9.65 -7.18 -17.17
N THR A 205 -10.16 -7.27 -18.39
CA THR A 205 -9.38 -7.56 -19.59
C THR A 205 -9.55 -6.44 -20.62
N ILE A 206 -8.58 -6.32 -21.53
CA ILE A 206 -8.67 -5.44 -22.70
C ILE A 206 -8.39 -6.23 -23.97
N THR A 207 -9.24 -6.08 -24.98
CA THR A 207 -9.02 -6.67 -26.30
C THR A 207 -8.42 -5.62 -27.24
N VAL A 208 -7.26 -5.96 -27.84
CA VAL A 208 -6.58 -5.14 -28.84
C VAL A 208 -6.17 -6.04 -30.02
N ASP A 209 -6.54 -5.66 -31.25
CA ASP A 209 -6.28 -6.45 -32.47
C ASP A 209 -6.67 -7.94 -32.32
N ASP A 210 -7.89 -8.21 -31.84
CA ASP A 210 -8.43 -9.55 -31.56
C ASP A 210 -7.66 -10.37 -30.49
N THR A 211 -6.75 -9.74 -29.73
CA THR A 211 -5.99 -10.38 -28.64
C THR A 211 -6.43 -9.82 -27.30
N GLU A 212 -6.81 -10.70 -26.39
CA GLU A 212 -7.24 -10.34 -25.04
C GLU A 212 -6.07 -10.34 -24.06
N TYR A 213 -5.88 -9.25 -23.33
CA TYR A 213 -4.82 -9.05 -22.34
C TYR A 213 -5.38 -8.85 -20.93
N ALA A 214 -4.67 -9.37 -19.94
CA ALA A 214 -5.00 -9.21 -18.52
C ALA A 214 -4.59 -7.82 -18.01
N VAL A 215 -5.57 -7.00 -17.63
CA VAL A 215 -5.31 -5.65 -17.10
C VAL A 215 -5.02 -5.69 -15.59
N ASN A 216 -5.65 -6.63 -14.86
CA ASN A 216 -5.43 -6.83 -13.43
C ASN A 216 -4.94 -8.26 -13.11
N GLY A 217 -4.45 -8.46 -11.89
CA GLY A 217 -3.90 -9.75 -11.45
C GLY A 217 -4.92 -10.90 -11.42
N VAL A 218 -6.23 -10.60 -11.36
CA VAL A 218 -7.29 -11.61 -11.43
C VAL A 218 -7.40 -12.19 -12.84
N ALA A 219 -7.28 -11.33 -13.87
CA ALA A 219 -7.36 -11.69 -15.28
C ALA A 219 -6.16 -12.50 -15.80
N ASP A 220 -5.02 -12.47 -15.11
CA ASP A 220 -3.76 -13.10 -15.55
C ASP A 220 -3.90 -14.62 -15.79
N SER A 221 -4.85 -15.27 -15.11
CA SER A 221 -5.11 -16.69 -15.30
C SER A 221 -5.86 -17.06 -16.59
N ARG A 222 -6.46 -16.08 -17.29
CA ARG A 222 -7.37 -16.30 -18.42
C ARG A 222 -6.98 -15.60 -19.72
N ALA A 223 -6.23 -14.50 -19.65
CA ALA A 223 -5.84 -13.67 -20.79
C ALA A 223 -4.32 -13.64 -20.99
N GLU A 224 -3.85 -13.03 -22.07
CA GLU A 224 -2.41 -12.85 -22.29
C GLU A 224 -1.83 -11.77 -21.36
N ASP A 225 -0.54 -11.89 -21.04
CA ASP A 225 0.18 -10.87 -20.27
C ASP A 225 0.18 -9.54 -21.04
N ILE A 226 -0.18 -8.43 -20.37
CA ILE A 226 -0.26 -7.09 -20.97
C ILE A 226 1.10 -6.45 -21.23
N GLU A 227 2.19 -6.96 -20.65
CA GLU A 227 3.55 -6.45 -20.82
C GLU A 227 3.98 -6.11 -22.25
N PRO A 228 3.60 -6.88 -23.30
CA PRO A 228 3.97 -6.59 -24.68
C PRO A 228 3.40 -5.28 -25.21
N ILE A 229 2.25 -4.83 -24.69
CA ILE A 229 1.56 -3.60 -25.11
C ILE A 229 1.56 -2.51 -24.02
N TRP A 230 2.12 -2.79 -22.83
CA TRP A 230 2.23 -1.81 -21.75
C TRP A 230 3.30 -0.76 -22.07
N ALA A 231 2.93 0.51 -22.14
CA ALA A 231 3.85 1.60 -22.43
C ALA A 231 4.96 1.74 -21.37
N VAL A 232 6.17 2.00 -21.85
CA VAL A 232 7.32 2.35 -21.01
C VAL A 232 7.20 3.82 -20.60
N ASN A 233 7.40 4.11 -19.32
CA ASN A 233 7.51 5.48 -18.83
C ASN A 233 8.90 6.02 -19.16
N GLN A 234 9.00 6.66 -20.33
CA GLN A 234 10.27 7.20 -20.83
C GLN A 234 10.80 8.36 -19.98
N GLU A 235 9.91 9.17 -19.40
CA GLU A 235 10.32 10.27 -18.52
C GLU A 235 11.06 9.73 -17.29
N LEU A 236 10.48 8.74 -16.60
CA LEU A 236 11.11 8.11 -15.46
C LEU A 236 12.40 7.36 -15.86
N LEU A 237 12.42 6.74 -17.04
CA LEU A 237 13.62 6.07 -17.54
C LEU A 237 14.77 7.06 -17.78
N ASP A 238 14.48 8.20 -18.42
CA ASP A 238 15.43 9.28 -18.69
C ASP A 238 15.96 9.88 -17.36
N GLU A 239 15.10 10.05 -16.36
CA GLU A 239 15.50 10.53 -15.03
C GLU A 239 16.48 9.58 -14.33
N ILE A 240 16.25 8.26 -14.42
CA ILE A 240 17.15 7.25 -13.86
C ILE A 240 18.50 7.27 -14.58
N GLU A 241 18.50 7.38 -15.91
CA GLU A 241 19.73 7.48 -16.70
C GLU A 241 20.51 8.76 -16.34
N GLU A 242 19.83 9.90 -16.19
CA GLU A 242 20.45 11.17 -15.79
C GLU A 242 21.03 11.12 -14.37
N ALA A 243 20.39 10.41 -13.45
CA ALA A 243 20.90 10.18 -12.11
C ALA A 243 22.20 9.34 -12.09
N GLY A 244 22.51 8.66 -13.21
CA GLY A 244 23.68 7.78 -13.33
C GLY A 244 23.57 6.53 -12.48
N GLU A 245 22.34 6.12 -12.16
CA GLU A 245 22.05 4.85 -11.50
C GLU A 245 21.88 3.76 -12.55
N GLU A 246 22.57 2.64 -12.36
CA GLU A 246 22.34 1.46 -13.20
C GLU A 246 21.07 0.78 -12.68
N ALA A 247 19.96 0.96 -13.41
CA ALA A 247 18.76 0.17 -13.18
C ALA A 247 19.10 -1.33 -13.33
N PRO A 248 18.47 -2.22 -12.55
CA PRO A 248 18.54 -3.66 -12.78
C PRO A 248 18.21 -4.00 -14.24
N ASP A 249 18.88 -5.02 -14.80
CA ASP A 249 18.68 -5.44 -16.21
C ASP A 249 17.21 -5.83 -16.52
N ASP A 250 16.42 -6.15 -15.50
CA ASP A 250 15.02 -6.55 -15.55
C ASP A 250 14.04 -5.43 -15.17
N PHE A 251 14.53 -4.23 -14.86
CA PHE A 251 13.68 -3.09 -14.50
C PHE A 251 13.36 -2.25 -15.73
N THR A 252 12.09 -2.21 -16.12
CA THR A 252 11.57 -1.29 -17.13
C THR A 252 10.42 -0.49 -16.52
N PRO A 253 10.59 0.80 -16.21
CA PRO A 253 9.51 1.61 -15.65
C PRO A 253 8.37 1.69 -16.66
N ARG A 254 7.15 1.41 -16.21
CA ARG A 254 5.94 1.45 -17.05
C ARG A 254 5.04 2.62 -16.64
N VAL A 255 4.17 3.05 -17.54
CA VAL A 255 3.12 4.03 -17.23
C VAL A 255 2.14 3.41 -16.22
N GLY A 256 1.63 4.17 -15.26
CA GLY A 256 0.71 3.64 -14.26
C GLY A 256 -0.57 3.09 -14.89
N ILE A 257 -0.96 1.86 -14.57
CA ILE A 257 -2.14 1.17 -15.14
C ILE A 257 -3.43 1.40 -14.33
N GLY A 258 -3.35 2.15 -13.22
CA GLY A 258 -4.46 2.38 -12.29
C GLY A 258 -5.72 2.87 -12.99
N ASP A 259 -5.63 3.99 -13.72
CA ASP A 259 -6.75 4.59 -14.43
C ASP A 259 -7.47 3.62 -15.39
N LEU A 260 -6.73 2.70 -16.02
CA LEU A 260 -7.30 1.68 -16.90
C LEU A 260 -8.00 0.55 -16.12
N ILE A 261 -7.46 0.17 -14.96
CA ILE A 261 -8.12 -0.78 -14.05
C ILE A 261 -9.42 -0.17 -13.55
N ASP A 262 -9.38 1.06 -13.03
CA ASP A 262 -10.53 1.73 -12.44
C ASP A 262 -11.64 1.90 -13.48
N THR A 263 -11.31 2.37 -14.68
CA THR A 263 -12.25 2.44 -15.82
C THR A 263 -12.84 1.08 -16.17
N GLY A 264 -12.04 0.01 -16.11
CA GLY A 264 -12.50 -1.35 -16.35
C GLY A 264 -13.44 -1.88 -15.26
N LEU A 265 -13.19 -1.53 -13.99
CA LEU A 265 -14.04 -1.92 -12.86
C LEU A 265 -15.38 -1.18 -12.88
N GLU A 266 -15.43 0.07 -13.34
CA GLU A 266 -16.68 0.80 -13.53
C GLU A 266 -17.66 0.07 -14.46
N LEU A 267 -17.16 -0.68 -15.46
CA LEU A 267 -18.00 -1.50 -16.35
C LEU A 267 -18.66 -2.69 -15.62
N CYS A 268 -18.11 -3.17 -14.51
CA CYS A 268 -18.73 -4.24 -13.71
C CYS A 268 -19.98 -3.76 -12.97
N ASP A 269 -20.05 -2.48 -12.59
CA ASP A 269 -21.20 -1.90 -11.89
C ASP A 269 -22.45 -1.75 -12.77
N GLU A 270 -22.26 -1.78 -14.10
CA GLU A 270 -23.34 -1.58 -15.08
C GLU A 270 -23.95 -2.90 -15.61
N GLY A 271 -23.35 -4.04 -15.27
CA GLY A 271 -23.65 -5.38 -15.79
C GLY A 271 -24.79 -6.19 -15.13
#